data_AF-A0AB34HJT2-F1
#
_entry.id   AF-A0AB34HJT2-F1
#
_cell.length_a   1.000
_cell.length_b   1.000
_cell.length_c   1.000
_cell.angle_alpha   90.00
_cell.angle_beta   90.00
_cell.angle_gamma   90.00
#
_symmetry.space_group_name_H-M   'P 1'
#
loop_
_entity.id
_entity.type
_entity.pdbx_description
1 polymer ?
#
loop_
_entity_poly.entity_id
_entity_poly.type
_entity_poly.pdbx_seq_one_letter_code
_entity_poly.pdbx_strand_id
1 'polypeptide(L)'
;MALGGPAEESSRLRVTLVLPGAALWPWVPGDIPKVVPRLCTAASSPGVPRAEPAPSASLWLRPARAGGGDGAAGDGPALAAAEKGRGEEPGPWSQVAKTVIVFGPHPFGGQPMNTLDRPSQEARADFFYWTDSVRPSQALLGMLVLCLSIAYSVQDQLGAVYTEGGFVEGVNKKLGLLGDYVDIFKGIPYAAAPKPLENPQRHPGWQGTLKAKNFKKRCLQATITQDSTYGKEDCLYLNIWVPQGRKEELNFPDISTERGGGSSGVPVPAPPTSVSRNLPVMIWIYGGAFLMGSSHGANFLSNYLYDGEEIATRGNVIVVSFNYRVGPLGFLSTGDSNLPGNYGLRDQHMAIAWVKRNIAAFGGDPDNITVFGESAGGASASLQTLSPYNKGLIKRAISQSGVALCPWAIQKNPLFWAKRIAEKVGCPLNDTGRMARCLKITDPRALILAYKMPLAGTKYPLLHYLGFLPVIDGDFIPSDPVNLYANAADIDYIAGTNDMDGHIFASVEMPAISKDKQAITEYPPVGMGWRIQCQLGLCREDFYKLVSGLTITKGPRGANATFDVYTKPWAQDSSQETKKKTVVHFETDVLFLMPTEIAVAQHKTKAK
;
A
#
# COMPACT_ATOMS: atom_id res chain seq x y z
N MET A 1 -6.18 -58.33 4.86
CA MET A 1 -5.48 -57.90 3.63
C MET A 1 -4.63 -56.70 4.00
N ALA A 2 -3.29 -56.80 3.88
CA ALA A 2 -2.38 -55.71 4.25
C ALA A 2 -1.01 -55.87 3.56
N LEU A 3 -0.76 -55.05 2.55
CA LEU A 3 0.51 -54.61 1.96
C LEU A 3 0.18 -53.23 1.35
N GLY A 4 1.03 -52.21 1.32
CA GLY A 4 2.45 -52.13 1.62
C GLY A 4 3.12 -51.24 0.57
N GLY A 5 3.13 -49.92 0.80
CA GLY A 5 3.61 -48.90 -0.14
C GLY A 5 4.23 -47.70 0.60
N PRO A 6 5.17 -46.98 -0.04
CA PRO A 6 6.12 -46.12 0.68
C PRO A 6 5.58 -44.73 1.06
N ALA A 7 6.26 -44.09 2.01
CA ALA A 7 6.07 -42.68 2.35
C ALA A 7 6.81 -41.77 1.36
N GLU A 8 6.22 -40.64 1.00
CA GLU A 8 6.90 -39.59 0.22
C GLU A 8 7.78 -38.71 1.14
N GLU A 9 9.04 -38.50 0.74
CA GLU A 9 9.92 -37.54 1.40
C GLU A 9 9.52 -36.10 1.04
N SER A 10 8.98 -35.37 2.01
CA SER A 10 8.83 -33.90 1.88
C SER A 10 10.21 -33.24 1.90
N SER A 11 10.77 -32.96 0.72
CA SER A 11 12.11 -32.40 0.54
C SER A 11 12.22 -30.96 1.06
N ARG A 12 12.46 -30.80 2.36
CA ARG A 12 12.73 -29.51 3.01
C ARG A 12 14.07 -28.94 2.56
N LEU A 13 14.08 -28.06 1.56
CA LEU A 13 15.27 -27.28 1.22
C LEU A 13 15.68 -26.40 2.40
N ARG A 14 16.76 -26.78 3.09
CA ARG A 14 17.52 -25.87 3.96
C ARG A 14 18.46 -25.05 3.08
N VAL A 15 18.09 -23.82 2.76
CA VAL A 15 18.99 -22.85 2.15
C VAL A 15 19.95 -22.32 3.23
N THR A 16 21.14 -22.91 3.31
CA THR A 16 22.23 -22.39 4.16
C THR A 16 22.81 -21.15 3.51
N LEU A 17 22.60 -19.98 4.12
CA LEU A 17 23.12 -18.71 3.60
C LEU A 17 24.65 -18.62 3.82
N VAL A 18 25.43 -18.83 2.77
CA VAL A 18 26.89 -18.61 2.79
C VAL A 18 27.18 -17.17 2.43
N LEU A 19 27.64 -16.38 3.41
CA LEU A 19 28.07 -15.00 3.19
C LEU A 19 29.59 -14.96 2.91
N PRO A 20 30.06 -14.39 1.79
CA PRO A 20 31.48 -14.07 1.61
C PRO A 20 31.86 -12.93 2.57
N GLY A 21 32.93 -13.12 3.33
CA GLY A 21 33.27 -12.25 4.47
C GLY A 21 34.07 -10.99 4.12
N ALA A 22 34.00 -10.01 5.02
CA ALA A 22 34.99 -8.95 5.18
C ALA A 22 35.77 -9.18 6.49
N ALA A 23 37.05 -8.85 6.52
CA ALA A 23 37.97 -9.33 7.56
C ALA A 23 37.83 -8.60 8.91
N LEU A 24 37.97 -9.36 10.00
CA LEU A 24 38.30 -8.87 11.34
C LEU A 24 39.51 -9.65 11.87
N TRP A 25 40.43 -8.96 12.54
CA TRP A 25 41.57 -9.58 13.20
C TRP A 25 41.16 -10.22 14.55
N PRO A 26 41.88 -11.26 15.02
CA PRO A 26 41.43 -12.08 16.14
C PRO A 26 41.63 -11.39 17.50
N TRP A 27 40.69 -11.65 18.41
CA TRP A 27 40.88 -11.43 19.85
C TRP A 27 40.56 -12.73 20.59
N VAL A 28 41.42 -13.10 21.54
CA VAL A 28 41.40 -14.41 22.22
C VAL A 28 40.70 -14.26 23.59
N PRO A 29 39.79 -15.17 23.98
CA PRO A 29 39.10 -15.06 25.27
C PRO A 29 40.03 -15.36 26.46
N GLY A 30 39.76 -14.67 27.58
CA GLY A 30 40.40 -14.88 28.88
C GLY A 30 39.37 -14.80 30.01
N ASP A 31 39.71 -15.38 31.17
CA ASP A 31 38.76 -15.80 32.20
C ASP A 31 38.28 -14.71 33.21
N ILE A 32 37.04 -14.87 33.69
CA ILE A 32 36.58 -14.85 35.12
C ILE A 32 37.01 -13.63 35.98
N PRO A 33 36.07 -12.87 36.62
CA PRO A 33 35.22 -13.45 37.67
C PRO A 33 33.78 -12.94 37.83
N LYS A 34 33.01 -13.71 38.64
CA LYS A 34 31.72 -13.31 39.22
C LYS A 34 31.93 -12.37 40.42
N VAL A 35 31.04 -11.40 40.62
CA VAL A 35 30.92 -10.63 41.88
C VAL A 35 29.46 -10.63 42.35
N VAL A 36 29.26 -10.74 43.67
CA VAL A 36 27.95 -10.81 44.33
C VAL A 36 27.82 -9.67 45.34
N PRO A 37 26.70 -8.93 45.36
CA PRO A 37 26.31 -8.11 46.52
C PRO A 37 25.34 -8.90 47.43
N ARG A 38 25.59 -8.90 48.74
CA ARG A 38 24.66 -9.43 49.76
C ARG A 38 24.36 -8.35 50.82
N LEU A 39 23.06 -8.16 51.07
CA LEU A 39 22.42 -7.86 52.36
C LEU A 39 22.99 -6.78 53.30
N CYS A 40 22.15 -5.76 53.56
CA CYS A 40 21.73 -5.32 54.91
C CYS A 40 20.24 -4.92 54.80
N THR A 41 19.24 -5.72 55.19
CA THR A 41 18.75 -6.06 56.55
C THR A 41 18.29 -4.87 57.42
N ALA A 42 16.97 -4.68 57.49
CA ALA A 42 16.23 -4.20 58.65
C ALA A 42 14.85 -4.87 58.63
N ALA A 43 14.29 -5.25 59.78
CA ALA A 43 13.04 -6.02 59.85
C ALA A 43 12.24 -5.77 61.14
N SER A 44 10.91 -5.76 61.05
CA SER A 44 9.97 -5.94 62.17
C SER A 44 8.56 -6.28 61.67
N SER A 45 7.74 -6.91 62.52
CA SER A 45 6.36 -7.42 62.30
C SER A 45 5.79 -7.82 63.68
N PRO A 46 4.53 -8.30 63.85
CA PRO A 46 3.29 -8.20 63.06
C PRO A 46 2.09 -7.61 63.87
N GLY A 47 0.87 -7.52 63.32
CA GLY A 47 -0.36 -7.19 64.11
C GLY A 47 -1.69 -7.21 63.30
N VAL A 48 -2.75 -7.80 63.88
CA VAL A 48 -4.08 -8.20 63.30
C VAL A 48 -5.04 -8.43 64.51
N PRO A 49 -6.41 -8.24 64.52
CA PRO A 49 -7.41 -8.32 63.42
C PRO A 49 -8.62 -7.31 63.43
N ARG A 50 -9.60 -7.53 62.52
CA ARG A 50 -11.08 -7.32 62.60
C ARG A 50 -11.70 -5.93 62.89
N ALA A 51 -12.58 -5.47 61.98
CA ALA A 51 -14.06 -5.42 62.18
C ALA A 51 -14.85 -5.05 60.88
N GLU A 52 -16.11 -5.50 60.81
CA GLU A 52 -17.22 -5.11 59.90
C GLU A 52 -18.49 -4.97 60.79
N PRO A 53 -19.66 -4.38 60.37
CA PRO A 53 -20.20 -4.25 59.01
C PRO A 53 -20.84 -2.86 58.66
N ALA A 54 -21.66 -2.83 57.60
CA ALA A 54 -22.40 -1.69 56.99
C ALA A 54 -23.78 -1.39 57.70
N PRO A 55 -24.82 -0.65 57.18
CA PRO A 55 -25.09 -0.20 55.79
C PRO A 55 -25.80 1.19 55.58
N SER A 56 -26.14 1.46 54.30
CA SER A 56 -27.17 2.43 53.81
C SER A 56 -26.79 3.93 53.81
N ALA A 57 -27.43 4.83 53.05
CA ALA A 57 -28.65 4.69 52.23
C ALA A 57 -28.58 5.47 50.89
N SER A 58 -29.55 5.22 50.00
CA SER A 58 -29.70 5.84 48.67
C SER A 58 -30.96 6.70 48.57
N LEU A 59 -30.93 7.81 47.83
CA LEU A 59 -32.16 8.47 47.39
C LEU A 59 -32.04 9.07 45.97
N TRP A 60 -32.97 8.67 45.09
CA TRP A 60 -33.32 9.37 43.85
C TRP A 60 -34.64 10.11 44.08
N LEU A 61 -34.86 11.24 43.38
CA LEU A 61 -36.19 11.60 42.87
C LEU A 61 -36.07 12.60 41.70
N ARG A 62 -37.19 12.86 41.02
CA ARG A 62 -37.28 13.47 39.67
C ARG A 62 -38.21 14.70 39.63
N PRO A 63 -38.27 15.48 38.52
CA PRO A 63 -38.73 16.88 38.54
C PRO A 63 -40.25 17.06 38.39
N ALA A 64 -40.70 18.29 38.70
CA ALA A 64 -42.04 18.83 38.39
C ALA A 64 -42.04 19.69 37.11
N ARG A 65 -43.23 20.12 36.65
CA ARG A 65 -43.48 20.68 35.31
C ARG A 65 -44.70 21.63 35.30
N ALA A 66 -44.76 22.55 34.31
CA ALA A 66 -45.92 23.24 33.73
C ALA A 66 -46.04 24.77 33.95
N GLY A 67 -46.74 25.43 32.99
CA GLY A 67 -46.94 26.89 32.88
C GLY A 67 -45.88 27.60 32.00
N GLY A 68 -46.18 28.32 30.91
CA GLY A 68 -47.45 28.49 30.16
C GLY A 68 -47.89 29.96 30.03
N GLY A 69 -47.92 30.52 28.82
CA GLY A 69 -48.42 31.89 28.55
C GLY A 69 -47.83 32.55 27.29
N ASP A 70 -48.74 33.01 26.43
CA ASP A 70 -48.54 33.54 25.07
C ASP A 70 -47.92 34.95 24.98
N GLY A 71 -47.58 35.42 23.76
CA GLY A 71 -47.24 36.82 23.47
C GLY A 71 -46.57 37.05 22.10
N ALA A 72 -47.15 37.88 21.23
CA ALA A 72 -46.79 37.96 19.80
C ALA A 72 -46.13 39.28 19.35
N ALA A 73 -45.38 39.18 18.22
CA ALA A 73 -45.07 40.23 17.23
C ALA A 73 -44.14 41.41 17.61
N GLY A 74 -43.51 42.02 16.58
CA GLY A 74 -42.86 43.34 16.66
C GLY A 74 -41.45 43.46 16.07
N ASP A 75 -41.37 43.76 14.77
CA ASP A 75 -40.43 44.65 14.03
C ASP A 75 -38.95 44.88 14.44
N GLY A 76 -38.10 45.05 13.42
CA GLY A 76 -36.80 45.76 13.53
C GLY A 76 -36.95 47.29 13.37
N PRO A 77 -35.88 48.08 13.53
CA PRO A 77 -34.80 48.09 12.52
C PRO A 77 -33.39 48.28 13.10
N ALA A 78 -32.39 48.54 12.23
CA ALA A 78 -30.98 48.70 12.59
C ALA A 78 -30.56 50.17 12.82
N LEU A 79 -29.60 50.39 13.74
CA LEU A 79 -28.62 51.50 13.79
C LEU A 79 -27.63 51.25 14.97
N ALA A 80 -26.67 52.14 15.22
CA ALA A 80 -25.26 51.84 14.92
C ALA A 80 -24.27 52.56 15.86
N ALA A 81 -22.98 52.26 15.68
CA ALA A 81 -21.78 53.00 16.13
C ALA A 81 -21.33 52.95 17.61
N ALA A 82 -19.99 52.85 17.75
CA ALA A 82 -19.11 53.43 18.80
C ALA A 82 -19.23 52.99 20.29
N GLU A 83 -18.18 53.11 21.13
CA GLU A 83 -16.71 52.97 20.97
C GLU A 83 -16.06 52.96 22.40
N LYS A 84 -14.80 52.49 22.52
CA LYS A 84 -13.90 52.54 23.72
C LYS A 84 -14.27 51.63 24.91
N GLY A 85 -13.31 51.13 25.70
CA GLY A 85 -11.85 51.10 25.51
C GLY A 85 -11.02 51.12 26.82
N ARG A 86 -9.79 50.55 26.75
CA ARG A 86 -8.77 50.37 27.83
C ARG A 86 -9.05 49.22 28.83
N GLY A 87 -8.02 48.55 29.38
CA GLY A 87 -6.58 48.69 29.12
C GLY A 87 -5.70 47.76 29.99
N GLU A 88 -4.37 47.97 29.92
CA GLU A 88 -3.29 47.34 30.71
C GLU A 88 -3.01 45.83 30.51
N GLU A 89 -1.77 45.32 30.62
CA GLU A 89 -0.47 45.82 30.12
C GLU A 89 0.55 44.64 30.07
N PRO A 90 1.66 44.74 29.31
CA PRO A 90 2.96 44.36 29.90
C PRO A 90 4.16 45.23 29.48
N GLY A 91 5.03 45.53 30.46
CA GLY A 91 6.24 46.36 30.29
C GLY A 91 7.58 45.61 30.02
N PRO A 92 8.70 46.33 29.74
CA PRO A 92 9.74 45.82 28.85
C PRO A 92 11.23 45.99 29.30
N TRP A 93 12.16 45.26 28.64
CA TRP A 93 13.56 45.66 28.32
C TRP A 93 14.13 44.68 27.24
N SER A 94 15.02 44.99 26.28
CA SER A 94 15.25 46.22 25.47
C SER A 94 16.27 46.00 24.32
N GLN A 95 15.89 46.31 23.07
CA GLN A 95 16.65 47.06 22.00
C GLN A 95 18.08 46.62 21.54
N VAL A 96 18.66 46.99 20.36
CA VAL A 96 18.28 47.68 19.08
C VAL A 96 19.26 47.20 17.98
N ALA A 97 18.92 47.00 16.69
CA ALA A 97 18.74 47.97 15.57
C ALA A 97 17.93 47.31 14.42
N LYS A 98 17.33 47.94 13.40
CA LYS A 98 17.46 49.18 12.57
C LYS A 98 18.45 49.09 11.38
N THR A 99 18.21 49.59 10.15
CA THR A 99 17.03 50.08 9.36
C THR A 99 17.59 50.34 7.92
N VAL A 100 17.15 49.77 6.79
CA VAL A 100 15.90 49.93 5.99
C VAL A 100 15.78 51.25 5.15
N ILE A 101 15.89 51.11 3.80
CA ILE A 101 15.22 51.90 2.70
C ILE A 101 15.66 53.38 2.42
N VAL A 102 15.74 53.94 1.17
CA VAL A 102 15.87 53.42 -0.24
C VAL A 102 16.11 54.56 -1.31
N PHE A 103 16.43 54.22 -2.57
CA PHE A 103 16.48 55.01 -3.85
C PHE A 103 17.64 56.01 -4.15
N GLY A 104 17.87 56.27 -5.47
CA GLY A 104 19.03 57.00 -6.09
C GLY A 104 18.68 58.39 -6.71
N PRO A 105 19.30 58.90 -7.83
CA PRO A 105 20.02 58.20 -8.93
C PRO A 105 21.36 58.87 -9.44
N HIS A 106 21.76 58.55 -10.69
CA HIS A 106 22.88 59.05 -11.56
C HIS A 106 22.92 60.59 -11.83
N PRO A 107 23.89 61.20 -12.61
CA PRO A 107 24.99 60.67 -13.49
C PRO A 107 26.39 61.40 -13.44
N PHE A 108 27.32 61.01 -14.34
CA PHE A 108 28.64 61.64 -14.70
C PHE A 108 29.74 61.68 -13.61
N GLY A 109 31.05 61.76 -13.88
CA GLY A 109 31.84 61.64 -15.14
C GLY A 109 33.25 62.26 -14.99
N GLY A 110 34.29 61.76 -15.70
CA GLY A 110 35.59 62.46 -15.83
C GLY A 110 36.89 61.64 -15.59
N GLN A 111 37.94 61.97 -16.37
CA GLN A 111 39.34 61.54 -16.31
C GLN A 111 40.23 62.78 -15.97
N PRO A 112 41.49 62.68 -15.49
CA PRO A 112 42.65 62.50 -16.40
C PRO A 112 43.92 61.80 -15.82
N MET A 113 45.01 61.86 -16.59
CA MET A 113 46.27 61.10 -16.51
C MET A 113 47.44 61.75 -15.73
N ASN A 114 48.55 60.98 -15.57
CA ASN A 114 49.97 61.40 -15.62
C ASN A 114 50.59 62.14 -14.39
N THR A 115 51.90 62.10 -14.09
CA THR A 115 53.10 61.56 -14.79
C THR A 115 54.32 61.33 -13.84
N LEU A 116 55.33 60.56 -14.30
CA LEU A 116 56.78 60.59 -13.96
C LEU A 116 57.21 60.08 -12.54
N ASP A 117 58.46 59.62 -12.30
CA ASP A 117 59.70 59.68 -13.12
C ASP A 117 60.61 58.41 -13.03
N ARG A 118 61.74 58.44 -13.76
CA ARG A 118 62.86 57.47 -13.92
C ARG A 118 63.94 57.62 -12.79
N PRO A 119 65.16 57.03 -12.78
CA PRO A 119 65.92 56.18 -13.75
C PRO A 119 66.60 54.93 -13.11
N SER A 120 67.61 54.25 -13.69
CA SER A 120 67.77 53.55 -15.00
C SER A 120 69.05 52.67 -14.97
N GLN A 121 69.18 51.64 -15.83
CA GLN A 121 70.45 51.21 -16.49
C GLN A 121 70.25 50.05 -17.50
N GLU A 122 71.25 49.82 -18.35
CA GLU A 122 71.22 48.89 -19.50
C GLU A 122 72.17 47.70 -19.31
N ALA A 123 71.79 46.50 -19.80
CA ALA A 123 72.73 45.39 -20.00
C ALA A 123 72.24 44.43 -21.11
N ARG A 124 72.77 44.65 -22.33
CA ARG A 124 72.86 43.73 -23.50
C ARG A 124 71.77 42.65 -23.69
N ALA A 125 71.01 42.79 -24.78
CA ALA A 125 70.37 41.66 -25.45
C ALA A 125 71.32 41.08 -26.52
N ASP A 126 71.37 39.75 -26.61
CA ASP A 126 71.69 39.04 -27.85
C ASP A 126 70.38 38.47 -28.41
N PHE A 127 70.02 38.86 -29.63
CA PHE A 127 68.80 38.45 -30.29
C PHE A 127 69.14 38.05 -31.72
N PHE A 128 69.11 36.74 -32.03
CA PHE A 128 69.09 36.28 -33.40
C PHE A 128 67.76 35.59 -33.69
N TYR A 129 67.05 36.14 -34.67
CA TYR A 129 65.74 35.67 -35.08
C TYR A 129 65.86 34.37 -35.87
N TRP A 130 64.90 33.47 -35.65
CA TRP A 130 64.27 32.80 -36.78
C TRP A 130 62.76 32.98 -36.67
N THR A 131 62.12 33.35 -37.78
CA THR A 131 60.67 33.53 -37.85
C THR A 131 60.00 32.17 -38.06
N ASP A 132 58.84 31.93 -37.45
CA ASP A 132 57.56 32.03 -38.18
C ASP A 132 56.33 31.45 -37.46
N SER A 133 55.18 32.10 -37.71
CA SER A 133 53.87 31.44 -37.86
C SER A 133 53.35 30.50 -36.75
N VAL A 134 53.12 31.02 -35.54
CA VAL A 134 52.08 30.44 -34.65
C VAL A 134 50.70 30.68 -35.29
N ARG A 135 50.15 29.67 -35.97
CA ARG A 135 48.81 29.75 -36.57
C ARG A 135 47.72 29.66 -35.48
N PRO A 136 46.68 30.52 -35.48
CA PRO A 136 45.62 30.52 -34.47
C PRO A 136 44.78 29.22 -34.43
N SER A 137 44.94 28.33 -35.42
CA SER A 137 44.27 27.03 -35.49
C SER A 137 44.67 26.04 -34.39
N GLN A 138 45.87 26.14 -33.79
CA GLN A 138 46.33 25.14 -32.80
C GLN A 138 45.81 25.40 -31.37
N ALA A 139 45.62 26.67 -30.97
CA ALA A 139 44.93 26.98 -29.70
C ALA A 139 43.45 26.54 -29.73
N LEU A 140 42.80 26.73 -30.89
CA LEU A 140 41.46 26.20 -31.18
C LEU A 140 41.42 24.68 -31.09
N LEU A 141 42.45 23.96 -31.56
CA LEU A 141 42.52 22.50 -31.46
C LEU A 141 42.60 22.02 -30.00
N GLY A 142 43.36 22.72 -29.14
CA GLY A 142 43.42 22.43 -27.71
C GLY A 142 42.07 22.60 -27.00
N MET A 143 41.34 23.67 -27.30
CA MET A 143 39.96 23.82 -26.80
C MET A 143 38.99 22.84 -27.46
N LEU A 144 39.20 22.42 -28.72
CA LEU A 144 38.38 21.38 -29.34
C LEU A 144 38.57 20.03 -28.64
N VAL A 145 39.79 19.69 -28.22
CA VAL A 145 40.05 18.51 -27.39
C VAL A 145 39.34 18.60 -26.05
N LEU A 146 39.25 19.79 -25.42
CA LEU A 146 38.44 20.00 -24.22
C LEU A 146 36.93 19.88 -24.49
N CYS A 147 36.43 20.41 -25.60
CA CYS A 147 35.03 20.26 -26.02
C CYS A 147 34.65 18.83 -26.46
N LEU A 148 35.63 18.00 -26.86
CA LEU A 148 35.42 16.60 -27.23
C LEU A 148 35.61 15.63 -26.04
N SER A 149 36.43 15.98 -25.06
CA SER A 149 36.53 15.27 -23.77
C SER A 149 35.42 15.65 -22.77
N ILE A 150 34.76 16.79 -22.99
CA ILE A 150 33.42 17.09 -22.49
C ILE A 150 32.40 17.02 -23.64
N ALA A 151 32.55 16.01 -24.51
CA ALA A 151 31.38 15.48 -25.20
C ALA A 151 30.43 14.95 -24.11
N TYR A 152 29.35 15.69 -23.85
CA TYR A 152 28.34 15.31 -22.87
C TYR A 152 27.91 13.87 -23.16
N SER A 153 28.20 12.95 -22.23
CA SER A 153 27.64 11.61 -22.27
C SER A 153 26.12 11.73 -22.20
N VAL A 154 25.45 11.61 -23.33
CA VAL A 154 23.99 11.51 -23.39
C VAL A 154 23.66 10.23 -22.62
N GLN A 155 23.19 10.39 -21.39
CA GLN A 155 22.76 9.28 -20.56
C GLN A 155 21.54 8.66 -21.27
N ASP A 156 21.67 7.42 -21.76
CA ASP A 156 20.60 6.68 -22.44
C ASP A 156 19.54 6.24 -21.41
N GLN A 157 18.71 7.21 -21.03
CA GLN A 157 17.52 7.07 -20.19
C GLN A 157 16.29 6.92 -21.10
N LEU A 158 15.18 6.39 -20.58
CA LEU A 158 13.90 6.39 -21.33
C LEU A 158 13.41 7.80 -21.71
N GLY A 159 13.86 8.83 -20.98
CA GLY A 159 13.58 10.24 -21.31
C GLY A 159 12.07 10.56 -21.32
N ALA A 160 11.57 10.95 -22.50
CA ALA A 160 10.15 11.22 -22.74
C ALA A 160 9.49 10.02 -23.45
N VAL A 161 8.80 9.17 -22.70
CA VAL A 161 8.15 7.96 -23.22
C VAL A 161 6.79 8.30 -23.82
N TYR A 162 6.51 7.79 -25.03
CA TYR A 162 5.20 7.95 -25.67
C TYR A 162 4.18 6.93 -25.15
N THR A 163 2.94 7.37 -24.90
CA THR A 163 1.82 6.54 -24.44
C THR A 163 0.56 6.87 -25.25
N GLU A 164 -0.49 6.06 -25.16
CA GLU A 164 -1.78 6.31 -25.82
C GLU A 164 -2.45 7.64 -25.41
N GLY A 165 -2.00 8.27 -24.32
CA GLY A 165 -2.45 9.59 -23.86
C GLY A 165 -1.53 10.76 -24.25
N GLY A 166 -0.34 10.50 -24.80
CA GLY A 166 0.71 11.50 -25.04
C GLY A 166 2.05 11.14 -24.38
N PHE A 167 3.00 12.07 -24.39
CA PHE A 167 4.33 11.84 -23.81
C PHE A 167 4.33 11.96 -22.27
N VAL A 168 5.13 11.14 -21.59
CA VAL A 168 5.41 11.21 -20.14
C VAL A 168 6.91 11.32 -19.87
N GLU A 169 7.29 12.08 -18.84
CA GLU A 169 8.70 12.23 -18.41
C GLU A 169 8.80 12.01 -16.90
N GLY A 170 9.59 11.02 -16.51
CA GLY A 170 9.83 10.62 -15.12
C GLY A 170 11.06 11.30 -14.48
N VAL A 171 11.72 10.53 -13.62
CA VAL A 171 13.02 10.84 -13.00
C VAL A 171 13.92 9.62 -13.13
N ASN A 172 15.11 9.79 -13.70
CA ASN A 172 16.16 8.78 -13.66
C ASN A 172 16.94 8.89 -12.34
N LYS A 173 17.20 7.76 -11.69
CA LYS A 173 17.99 7.67 -10.44
C LYS A 173 19.21 6.78 -10.68
N LYS A 174 20.40 7.28 -10.36
CA LYS A 174 21.64 6.47 -10.39
C LYS A 174 21.68 5.47 -9.23
N LEU A 175 22.12 4.26 -9.52
CA LEU A 175 22.35 3.19 -8.57
C LEU A 175 23.85 2.87 -8.51
N GLY A 176 24.39 2.81 -7.29
CA GLY A 176 25.81 2.54 -7.06
C GLY A 176 26.78 3.48 -7.82
N LEU A 177 27.97 2.95 -8.13
CA LEU A 177 29.01 3.69 -8.86
C LEU A 177 29.11 3.28 -10.34
N LEU A 178 28.82 2.01 -10.66
CA LEU A 178 29.21 1.34 -11.91
C LEU A 178 28.38 1.72 -13.15
N GLY A 179 27.28 2.45 -12.98
CA GLY A 179 26.46 2.97 -14.09
C GLY A 179 25.14 2.23 -14.30
N ASP A 180 24.61 1.59 -13.25
CA ASP A 180 23.24 1.11 -13.22
C ASP A 180 22.28 2.26 -12.86
N TYR A 181 21.06 2.21 -13.37
CA TYR A 181 20.05 3.24 -13.13
C TYR A 181 18.64 2.64 -13.00
N VAL A 182 17.69 3.43 -12.51
CA VAL A 182 16.26 3.13 -12.56
C VAL A 182 15.50 4.36 -13.04
N ASP A 183 14.66 4.18 -14.05
CA ASP A 183 13.72 5.21 -14.51
C ASP A 183 12.41 5.08 -13.74
N ILE A 184 12.02 6.16 -13.08
CA ILE A 184 10.89 6.22 -12.15
C ILE A 184 9.85 7.19 -12.68
N PHE A 185 8.68 6.68 -13.03
CA PHE A 185 7.52 7.46 -13.45
C PHE A 185 6.45 7.37 -12.35
N LYS A 186 6.04 8.49 -11.77
CA LYS A 186 5.03 8.55 -10.70
C LYS A 186 3.89 9.48 -11.10
N GLY A 187 2.66 8.97 -11.15
CA GLY A 187 1.45 9.74 -11.41
C GLY A 187 0.98 9.84 -12.87
N ILE A 188 1.12 8.79 -13.70
CA ILE A 188 0.55 8.69 -15.06
C ILE A 188 -0.94 8.33 -14.96
N PRO A 189 -1.90 9.05 -15.59
CA PRO A 189 -3.31 8.67 -15.57
C PRO A 189 -3.56 7.51 -16.54
N TYR A 190 -4.17 6.43 -16.07
CA TYR A 190 -4.57 5.29 -16.90
C TYR A 190 -6.06 5.34 -17.30
N ALA A 191 -6.85 6.16 -16.61
CA ALA A 191 -8.25 6.41 -16.84
C ALA A 191 -8.56 7.92 -16.65
N ALA A 192 -9.68 8.39 -17.17
CA ALA A 192 -10.24 9.69 -16.81
C ALA A 192 -10.70 9.69 -15.34
N ALA A 193 -10.81 10.88 -14.74
CA ALA A 193 -11.38 11.04 -13.40
C ALA A 193 -12.79 10.38 -13.35
N PRO A 194 -13.01 9.39 -12.48
CA PRO A 194 -14.22 8.58 -12.48
C PRO A 194 -15.42 9.38 -11.96
N LYS A 195 -16.57 9.21 -12.61
CA LYS A 195 -17.86 9.67 -12.05
C LYS A 195 -18.25 8.78 -10.85
N PRO A 196 -18.90 9.32 -9.81
CA PRO A 196 -19.35 8.53 -8.66
C PRO A 196 -20.19 7.32 -9.09
N LEU A 197 -19.78 6.12 -8.66
CA LEU A 197 -20.48 4.86 -8.89
C LEU A 197 -20.73 4.53 -10.39
N GLU A 198 -19.85 4.99 -11.27
CA GLU A 198 -19.80 4.61 -12.69
C GLU A 198 -18.52 3.83 -13.05
N ASN A 199 -18.56 3.08 -14.15
CA ASN A 199 -17.38 2.38 -14.68
C ASN A 199 -16.32 3.37 -15.20
N PRO A 200 -15.02 3.10 -15.01
CA PRO A 200 -13.95 3.98 -15.44
C PRO A 200 -13.92 4.13 -16.97
N GLN A 201 -13.49 5.30 -17.44
CA GLN A 201 -13.36 5.62 -18.86
C GLN A 201 -11.90 5.86 -19.21
N ARG A 202 -11.50 5.65 -20.48
CA ARG A 202 -10.14 6.00 -20.95
C ARG A 202 -9.86 7.50 -20.73
N HIS A 203 -8.62 7.84 -20.39
CA HIS A 203 -8.22 9.25 -20.30
C HIS A 203 -8.24 9.91 -21.69
N PRO A 204 -8.72 11.16 -21.86
CA PRO A 204 -8.78 11.85 -23.17
C PRO A 204 -7.42 12.33 -23.69
N GLY A 205 -6.31 11.73 -23.24
CA GLY A 205 -4.95 12.22 -23.49
C GLY A 205 -4.64 13.58 -22.86
N TRP A 206 -3.50 14.16 -23.23
CA TRP A 206 -3.04 15.50 -22.85
C TRP A 206 -2.15 16.11 -23.95
N GLN A 207 -1.89 17.41 -23.87
CA GLN A 207 -0.96 18.10 -24.78
C GLN A 207 0.44 18.18 -24.18
N GLY A 208 1.46 18.05 -25.03
CA GLY A 208 2.88 18.07 -24.61
C GLY A 208 3.29 16.88 -23.73
N THR A 209 4.26 17.10 -22.86
CA THR A 209 4.88 16.06 -22.02
C THR A 209 4.46 16.17 -20.56
N LEU A 210 3.71 15.16 -20.08
CA LEU A 210 3.29 15.05 -18.69
C LEU A 210 4.49 14.74 -17.78
N LYS A 211 4.74 15.61 -16.80
CA LYS A 211 5.83 15.44 -15.81
C LYS A 211 5.42 14.46 -14.71
N ALA A 212 5.58 13.17 -14.98
CA ALA A 212 5.26 12.05 -14.10
C ALA A 212 6.32 11.86 -13.00
N LYS A 213 6.49 12.86 -12.13
CA LYS A 213 7.59 12.90 -11.13
C LYS A 213 7.14 12.77 -9.68
N ASN A 214 5.83 12.67 -9.41
CA ASN A 214 5.26 12.69 -8.06
C ASN A 214 4.04 11.79 -7.94
N PHE A 215 3.92 11.06 -6.82
CA PHE A 215 2.71 10.28 -6.53
C PHE A 215 1.47 11.18 -6.51
N LYS A 216 0.44 10.79 -7.26
CA LYS A 216 -0.86 11.46 -7.30
C LYS A 216 -1.70 11.07 -6.07
N LYS A 217 -2.74 11.85 -5.77
CA LYS A 217 -3.62 11.55 -4.64
C LYS A 217 -4.34 10.21 -4.86
N ARG A 218 -4.37 9.41 -3.79
CA ARG A 218 -5.17 8.18 -3.71
C ARG A 218 -6.66 8.47 -3.84
N CYS A 219 -7.43 7.44 -4.13
CA CYS A 219 -8.89 7.54 -4.19
C CYS A 219 -9.48 7.95 -2.84
N LEU A 220 -10.60 8.66 -2.87
CA LEU A 220 -11.26 9.18 -1.68
C LEU A 220 -11.66 8.00 -0.76
N GLN A 221 -11.17 8.04 0.49
CA GLN A 221 -11.36 7.02 1.51
C GLN A 221 -11.50 7.66 2.90
N ALA A 222 -11.95 6.91 3.90
CA ALA A 222 -11.95 7.36 5.29
C ALA A 222 -10.53 7.44 5.87
N THR A 223 -10.34 8.26 6.91
CA THR A 223 -9.21 8.17 7.84
C THR A 223 -9.30 6.89 8.69
N ILE A 224 -8.20 6.48 9.33
CA ILE A 224 -8.17 5.32 10.26
C ILE A 224 -9.13 5.54 11.44
N THR A 225 -9.25 6.78 11.90
CA THR A 225 -10.20 7.22 12.95
C THR A 225 -11.66 7.31 12.47
N GLN A 226 -11.91 7.22 11.16
CA GLN A 226 -13.24 7.25 10.55
C GLN A 226 -14.06 8.51 10.90
N ASP A 227 -13.38 9.63 11.16
CA ASP A 227 -13.94 10.96 11.44
C ASP A 227 -14.06 11.83 10.18
N SER A 228 -13.19 11.59 9.19
CA SER A 228 -12.95 12.45 8.05
C SER A 228 -12.45 11.64 6.85
N THR A 229 -12.23 12.30 5.71
CA THR A 229 -11.84 11.66 4.45
C THR A 229 -10.51 12.17 3.92
N TYR A 230 -9.70 11.29 3.34
CA TYR A 230 -8.48 11.63 2.61
C TYR A 230 -8.53 11.11 1.17
N GLY A 231 -7.81 11.77 0.26
CA GLY A 231 -7.76 11.41 -1.16
C GLY A 231 -8.56 12.38 -2.05
N LYS A 232 -8.83 11.97 -3.29
CA LYS A 232 -9.67 12.67 -4.28
C LYS A 232 -10.44 11.67 -5.14
N GLU A 233 -11.46 12.14 -5.85
CA GLU A 233 -12.12 11.34 -6.90
C GLU A 233 -11.21 11.17 -8.13
N ASP A 234 -10.55 12.26 -8.56
CA ASP A 234 -9.42 12.20 -9.48
C ASP A 234 -8.23 11.46 -8.82
N CYS A 235 -8.18 10.15 -9.05
CA CYS A 235 -7.22 9.27 -8.40
C CYS A 235 -6.65 8.15 -9.28
N LEU A 236 -7.20 7.89 -10.48
CA LEU A 236 -6.90 6.72 -11.32
C LEU A 236 -5.57 6.87 -12.08
N TYR A 237 -4.51 6.89 -11.29
CA TYR A 237 -3.11 7.04 -11.70
C TYR A 237 -2.29 5.81 -11.34
N LEU A 238 -1.25 5.56 -12.14
CA LEU A 238 -0.25 4.52 -11.93
C LEU A 238 1.17 5.09 -11.92
N ASN A 239 2.11 4.24 -11.51
CA ASN A 239 3.52 4.52 -11.32
C ASN A 239 4.31 3.32 -11.85
N ILE A 240 5.48 3.56 -12.43
CA ILE A 240 6.31 2.57 -13.13
C ILE A 240 7.76 2.75 -12.69
N TRP A 241 8.44 1.65 -12.40
CA TRP A 241 9.88 1.58 -12.16
C TRP A 241 10.49 0.66 -13.22
N VAL A 242 11.44 1.17 -13.99
CA VAL A 242 12.16 0.41 -15.04
C VAL A 242 13.63 0.32 -14.66
N PRO A 243 14.20 -0.88 -14.41
CA PRO A 243 15.63 -1.03 -14.21
C PRO A 243 16.36 -0.82 -15.54
N GLN A 244 17.45 -0.05 -15.52
CA GLN A 244 18.31 0.18 -16.67
C GLN A 244 19.69 -0.40 -16.35
N GLY A 245 19.99 -1.54 -16.96
CA GLY A 245 21.27 -2.23 -16.80
C GLY A 245 22.30 -1.78 -17.83
N ARG A 246 23.57 -1.99 -17.51
CA ARG A 246 24.66 -1.90 -18.48
C ARG A 246 24.61 -3.10 -19.45
N LYS A 247 25.06 -2.91 -20.68
CA LYS A 247 25.22 -4.01 -21.64
C LYS A 247 26.42 -4.87 -21.24
N GLU A 248 26.19 -6.09 -20.78
CA GLU A 248 27.22 -7.15 -20.81
C GLU A 248 27.23 -7.78 -22.21
N GLU A 249 28.09 -7.29 -23.10
CA GLU A 249 28.37 -7.98 -24.37
C GLU A 249 29.33 -9.15 -24.14
N LEU A 250 28.84 -10.19 -23.43
CA LEU A 250 29.50 -11.49 -23.31
C LEU A 250 29.30 -12.36 -24.58
N ASN A 251 29.41 -11.72 -25.76
CA ASN A 251 29.68 -12.40 -27.02
C ASN A 251 31.18 -12.31 -27.29
N PHE A 252 31.94 -13.27 -26.75
CA PHE A 252 33.24 -13.59 -27.35
C PHE A 252 32.96 -14.20 -28.74
N PRO A 253 33.40 -13.59 -29.85
CA PRO A 253 33.39 -14.28 -31.13
C PRO A 253 34.33 -15.48 -31.04
N ASP A 254 33.86 -16.65 -31.46
CA ASP A 254 34.70 -17.86 -31.55
C ASP A 254 35.84 -17.60 -32.56
N ILE A 255 37.09 -17.58 -32.08
CA ILE A 255 38.26 -17.31 -32.93
C ILE A 255 38.68 -18.63 -33.60
N SER A 256 37.89 -19.06 -34.57
CA SER A 256 38.21 -20.15 -35.48
C SER A 256 37.80 -19.81 -36.92
N THR A 257 38.80 -19.39 -37.73
CA THR A 257 38.73 -19.13 -39.20
C THR A 257 37.79 -17.96 -39.64
N GLU A 258 38.09 -17.15 -40.66
CA GLU A 258 39.08 -17.22 -41.76
C GLU A 258 39.95 -15.94 -41.92
N ARG A 259 40.84 -15.91 -42.92
CA ARG A 259 41.63 -14.71 -43.33
C ARG A 259 40.94 -13.98 -44.48
N GLY A 260 40.61 -12.69 -44.33
CA GLY A 260 40.01 -11.91 -45.43
C GLY A 260 40.07 -10.37 -45.30
N GLY A 261 40.94 -9.74 -46.09
CA GLY A 261 40.81 -8.39 -46.67
C GLY A 261 40.09 -7.24 -45.93
N GLY A 262 40.85 -6.52 -45.09
CA GLY A 262 40.90 -5.05 -45.00
C GLY A 262 39.67 -4.15 -45.22
N SER A 263 39.20 -3.56 -44.12
CA SER A 263 38.87 -2.11 -44.08
C SER A 263 39.08 -1.55 -42.67
N SER A 264 39.90 -0.52 -42.51
CA SER A 264 40.25 0.05 -41.19
C SER A 264 39.19 1.03 -40.66
N GLY A 265 37.96 0.54 -40.45
CA GLY A 265 36.99 1.21 -39.60
C GLY A 265 37.31 0.89 -38.14
N VAL A 266 37.78 1.87 -37.37
CA VAL A 266 37.90 1.72 -35.91
C VAL A 266 36.48 1.59 -35.34
N PRO A 267 36.13 0.50 -34.63
CA PRO A 267 34.86 0.43 -33.93
C PRO A 267 34.90 1.45 -32.81
N VAL A 268 34.20 2.57 -32.98
CA VAL A 268 33.95 3.51 -31.88
C VAL A 268 33.06 2.78 -30.88
N PRO A 269 33.50 2.52 -29.63
CA PRO A 269 32.65 1.88 -28.66
C PRO A 269 31.51 2.84 -28.31
N ALA A 270 30.30 2.53 -28.75
CA ALA A 270 29.12 3.22 -28.23
C ALA A 270 29.07 3.01 -26.71
N PRO A 271 28.73 4.04 -25.90
CA PRO A 271 28.61 3.87 -24.45
C PRO A 271 27.60 2.75 -24.15
N PRO A 272 27.97 1.67 -23.44
CA PRO A 272 27.16 0.45 -23.39
C PRO A 272 26.03 0.54 -22.36
N THR A 273 25.06 1.43 -22.59
CA THR A 273 23.84 1.60 -21.78
C THR A 273 22.60 1.58 -22.67
N SER A 274 22.34 0.48 -23.37
CA SER A 274 21.09 0.35 -24.13
C SER A 274 19.90 0.21 -23.17
N VAL A 275 18.91 1.11 -23.28
CA VAL A 275 17.65 1.00 -22.51
C VAL A 275 17.07 -0.40 -22.56
N SER A 276 16.59 -0.87 -21.41
CA SER A 276 16.02 -2.22 -21.22
C SER A 276 14.84 -2.49 -22.16
N ARG A 277 14.69 -3.76 -22.57
CA ARG A 277 13.65 -4.22 -23.52
C ARG A 277 13.15 -5.60 -23.12
N ASN A 278 11.88 -5.88 -23.44
CA ASN A 278 11.17 -7.12 -23.20
C ASN A 278 11.27 -7.63 -21.74
N LEU A 279 11.37 -6.74 -20.76
CA LEU A 279 11.41 -7.10 -19.35
C LEU A 279 10.06 -7.68 -18.88
N PRO A 280 10.03 -8.68 -17.98
CA PRO A 280 8.78 -9.12 -17.36
C PRO A 280 8.15 -7.96 -16.55
N VAL A 281 6.82 -7.93 -16.50
CA VAL A 281 6.08 -6.80 -15.92
C VAL A 281 5.26 -7.26 -14.71
N MET A 282 5.55 -6.72 -13.53
CA MET A 282 4.85 -7.04 -12.27
C MET A 282 3.93 -5.89 -11.85
N ILE A 283 2.61 -6.13 -11.85
CA ILE A 283 1.59 -5.14 -11.50
C ILE A 283 1.08 -5.38 -10.07
N TRP A 284 1.40 -4.48 -9.15
CA TRP A 284 0.99 -4.52 -7.75
C TRP A 284 -0.44 -3.99 -7.54
N ILE A 285 -1.27 -4.79 -6.87
CA ILE A 285 -2.59 -4.42 -6.37
C ILE A 285 -2.54 -4.43 -4.83
N TYR A 286 -2.78 -3.29 -4.20
CA TYR A 286 -2.67 -3.17 -2.73
C TYR A 286 -3.86 -3.77 -1.96
N GLY A 287 -3.58 -4.30 -0.77
CA GLY A 287 -4.55 -4.66 0.26
C GLY A 287 -5.11 -3.47 1.04
N GLY A 288 -5.97 -3.77 2.03
CA GLY A 288 -6.71 -2.76 2.82
C GLY A 288 -8.22 -3.02 2.93
N ALA A 289 -8.61 -4.29 3.02
CA ALA A 289 -10.00 -4.77 3.19
C ALA A 289 -11.03 -4.19 2.17
N PHE A 290 -10.58 -3.82 0.97
CA PHE A 290 -11.35 -3.08 -0.05
C PHE A 290 -11.88 -1.69 0.37
N LEU A 291 -11.52 -1.20 1.57
CA LEU A 291 -12.03 0.05 2.18
C LEU A 291 -11.03 1.20 2.13
N MET A 292 -9.73 0.90 2.04
CA MET A 292 -8.64 1.89 2.10
C MET A 292 -7.39 1.40 1.34
N GLY A 293 -6.47 2.31 1.02
CA GLY A 293 -5.17 1.96 0.43
C GLY A 293 -4.63 3.00 -0.56
N SER A 294 -3.44 2.77 -1.12
CA SER A 294 -2.89 3.54 -2.25
C SER A 294 -1.71 2.84 -2.91
N SER A 295 -1.42 3.23 -4.16
CA SER A 295 -0.31 2.71 -4.97
C SER A 295 1.06 2.77 -4.30
N HIS A 296 1.26 3.72 -3.38
CA HIS A 296 2.50 3.98 -2.65
C HIS A 296 2.50 3.44 -1.21
N GLY A 297 1.40 2.85 -0.75
CA GLY A 297 1.27 2.30 0.61
C GLY A 297 1.39 3.33 1.74
N ALA A 298 1.79 2.85 2.92
CA ALA A 298 2.22 3.71 4.03
C ALA A 298 3.61 4.31 3.74
N ASN A 299 3.98 5.39 4.44
CA ASN A 299 5.34 5.93 4.42
C ASN A 299 5.93 5.92 5.83
N PHE A 300 7.18 5.48 5.96
CA PHE A 300 7.95 5.51 7.20
C PHE A 300 9.39 5.93 6.90
N LEU A 301 9.89 6.97 7.58
CA LEU A 301 11.23 7.54 7.34
C LEU A 301 11.50 7.85 5.85
N SER A 302 10.53 8.47 5.17
CA SER A 302 10.51 8.74 3.72
C SER A 302 10.46 7.52 2.80
N ASN A 303 10.63 6.29 3.32
CA ASN A 303 10.45 5.06 2.55
C ASN A 303 8.95 4.73 2.38
N TYR A 304 8.53 4.43 1.16
CA TYR A 304 7.15 4.05 0.83
C TYR A 304 7.04 2.52 0.76
N LEU A 305 6.05 1.95 1.47
CA LEU A 305 5.89 0.50 1.60
C LEU A 305 5.75 -0.23 0.26
N TYR A 306 5.24 0.45 -0.77
CA TYR A 306 5.08 -0.06 -2.14
C TYR A 306 5.90 0.74 -3.16
N ASP A 307 7.10 1.21 -2.81
CA ASP A 307 8.04 1.73 -3.82
C ASP A 307 8.67 0.54 -4.58
N GLY A 308 8.47 0.49 -5.90
CA GLY A 308 8.85 -0.65 -6.73
C GLY A 308 10.35 -0.83 -6.96
N GLU A 309 11.20 0.08 -6.49
CA GLU A 309 12.62 0.15 -6.84
C GLU A 309 13.41 -1.13 -6.49
N GLU A 310 13.27 -1.65 -5.27
CA GLU A 310 14.02 -2.83 -4.81
C GLU A 310 13.61 -4.11 -5.55
N ILE A 311 12.32 -4.26 -5.89
CA ILE A 311 11.81 -5.40 -6.67
C ILE A 311 12.29 -5.27 -8.13
N ALA A 312 12.17 -4.08 -8.72
CA ALA A 312 12.54 -3.83 -10.11
C ALA A 312 14.03 -4.10 -10.36
N THR A 313 14.89 -3.53 -9.50
CA THR A 313 16.35 -3.59 -9.64
C THR A 313 16.93 -4.97 -9.32
N ARG A 314 16.45 -5.66 -8.27
CA ARG A 314 16.94 -7.01 -7.92
C ARG A 314 16.38 -8.11 -8.79
N GLY A 315 15.13 -7.97 -9.26
CA GLY A 315 14.49 -8.94 -10.14
C GLY A 315 14.79 -8.76 -11.62
N ASN A 316 15.34 -7.60 -12.03
CA ASN A 316 15.41 -7.15 -13.42
C ASN A 316 14.02 -7.21 -14.12
N VAL A 317 13.03 -6.59 -13.48
CA VAL A 317 11.62 -6.57 -13.90
C VAL A 317 11.09 -5.14 -13.88
N ILE A 318 10.09 -4.84 -14.71
CA ILE A 318 9.33 -3.59 -14.55
C ILE A 318 8.30 -3.77 -13.46
N VAL A 319 8.26 -2.86 -12.50
CA VAL A 319 7.23 -2.85 -11.45
C VAL A 319 6.24 -1.72 -11.73
N VAL A 320 4.95 -2.02 -11.65
CA VAL A 320 3.85 -1.06 -11.80
C VAL A 320 3.01 -1.07 -10.51
N SER A 321 2.68 0.10 -9.97
CA SER A 321 1.70 0.22 -8.88
C SER A 321 0.68 1.31 -9.18
N PHE A 322 -0.59 1.09 -8.86
CA PHE A 322 -1.70 1.97 -9.26
C PHE A 322 -2.76 2.14 -8.18
N ASN A 323 -3.56 3.20 -8.28
CA ASN A 323 -4.71 3.48 -7.40
C ASN A 323 -6.00 2.93 -8.01
N TYR A 324 -6.88 2.36 -7.19
CA TYR A 324 -8.25 1.96 -7.54
C TYR A 324 -9.27 2.44 -6.50
N ARG A 325 -10.54 2.62 -6.87
CA ARG A 325 -11.58 3.07 -5.93
C ARG A 325 -11.88 2.01 -4.86
N VAL A 326 -12.04 2.48 -3.64
CA VAL A 326 -12.26 1.68 -2.42
C VAL A 326 -13.50 2.17 -1.67
N GLY A 327 -13.96 1.38 -0.70
CA GLY A 327 -15.13 1.68 0.10
C GLY A 327 -16.42 1.74 -0.73
N PRO A 328 -17.43 2.51 -0.29
CA PRO A 328 -18.66 2.70 -1.05
C PRO A 328 -18.41 3.14 -2.50
N LEU A 329 -17.43 4.02 -2.76
CA LEU A 329 -17.15 4.52 -4.11
C LEU A 329 -16.55 3.45 -5.05
N GLY A 330 -15.95 2.39 -4.50
CA GLY A 330 -15.44 1.24 -5.25
C GLY A 330 -16.44 0.10 -5.41
N PHE A 331 -17.30 -0.14 -4.41
CA PHE A 331 -18.00 -1.43 -4.26
C PHE A 331 -19.47 -1.33 -3.79
N LEU A 332 -20.08 -0.15 -3.68
CA LEU A 332 -21.50 0.01 -3.38
C LEU A 332 -22.36 -0.56 -4.53
N SER A 333 -23.25 -1.51 -4.21
CA SER A 333 -24.06 -2.23 -5.19
C SER A 333 -25.49 -2.45 -4.72
N THR A 334 -26.47 -2.42 -5.62
CA THR A 334 -27.85 -2.85 -5.38
C THR A 334 -28.06 -4.35 -5.59
N GLY A 335 -27.08 -5.06 -6.15
CA GLY A 335 -27.26 -6.44 -6.64
C GLY A 335 -28.14 -6.52 -7.90
N ASP A 336 -28.37 -5.40 -8.59
CA ASP A 336 -29.13 -5.30 -9.82
C ASP A 336 -28.50 -4.28 -10.80
N SER A 337 -29.08 -4.15 -11.99
CA SER A 337 -28.57 -3.27 -13.06
C SER A 337 -28.61 -1.77 -12.75
N ASN A 338 -29.26 -1.32 -11.68
CA ASN A 338 -29.31 0.11 -11.33
C ASN A 338 -27.98 0.59 -10.74
N LEU A 339 -27.30 -0.29 -10.00
CA LEU A 339 -26.00 -0.02 -9.35
C LEU A 339 -25.22 -1.34 -9.23
N PRO A 340 -24.59 -1.84 -10.32
CA PRO A 340 -23.99 -3.18 -10.33
C PRO A 340 -22.87 -3.37 -9.29
N GLY A 341 -22.07 -2.34 -9.01
CA GLY A 341 -20.87 -2.43 -8.18
C GLY A 341 -19.61 -2.75 -8.99
N ASN A 342 -18.63 -3.39 -8.33
CA ASN A 342 -17.34 -3.80 -8.90
C ASN A 342 -16.51 -2.66 -9.56
N TYR A 343 -16.81 -1.39 -9.29
CA TYR A 343 -16.10 -0.25 -9.88
C TYR A 343 -14.60 -0.30 -9.59
N GLY A 344 -14.20 -0.67 -8.37
CA GLY A 344 -12.80 -0.87 -7.99
C GLY A 344 -12.11 -2.01 -8.75
N LEU A 345 -12.81 -3.10 -9.08
CA LEU A 345 -12.24 -4.16 -9.94
C LEU A 345 -12.10 -3.71 -11.40
N ARG A 346 -13.03 -2.87 -11.88
CA ARG A 346 -12.98 -2.32 -13.25
C ARG A 346 -11.89 -1.24 -13.39
N ASP A 347 -11.60 -0.50 -12.31
CA ASP A 347 -10.43 0.38 -12.23
C ASP A 347 -9.13 -0.43 -12.36
N GLN A 348 -8.99 -1.53 -11.59
CA GLN A 348 -7.86 -2.46 -11.68
C GLN A 348 -7.70 -3.06 -13.08
N HIS A 349 -8.80 -3.54 -13.69
CA HIS A 349 -8.79 -4.02 -15.07
C HIS A 349 -8.34 -2.94 -16.06
N MET A 350 -8.81 -1.69 -15.91
CA MET A 350 -8.40 -0.59 -16.78
C MET A 350 -6.89 -0.29 -16.65
N ALA A 351 -6.31 -0.40 -15.44
CA ALA A 351 -4.87 -0.29 -15.23
C ALA A 351 -4.10 -1.45 -15.90
N ILE A 352 -4.52 -2.71 -15.71
CA ILE A 352 -3.92 -3.89 -16.35
C ILE A 352 -3.98 -3.76 -17.88
N ALA A 353 -5.13 -3.36 -18.42
CA ALA A 353 -5.32 -3.16 -19.85
C ALA A 353 -4.52 -1.96 -20.39
N TRP A 354 -4.31 -0.90 -19.61
CA TRP A 354 -3.39 0.19 -19.98
C TRP A 354 -1.95 -0.30 -20.05
N VAL A 355 -1.50 -1.08 -19.07
CA VAL A 355 -0.14 -1.67 -19.06
C VAL A 355 0.05 -2.54 -20.31
N LYS A 356 -0.90 -3.43 -20.64
CA LYS A 356 -0.88 -4.25 -21.87
C LYS A 356 -0.66 -3.42 -23.14
N ARG A 357 -1.24 -2.22 -23.24
CA ARG A 357 -1.16 -1.35 -24.43
C ARG A 357 0.08 -0.46 -24.49
N ASN A 358 0.68 -0.13 -23.34
CA ASN A 358 1.70 0.93 -23.27
C ASN A 358 3.08 0.45 -22.80
N ILE A 359 3.20 -0.67 -22.10
CA ILE A 359 4.42 -1.01 -21.36
C ILE A 359 5.63 -1.32 -22.26
N ALA A 360 5.39 -1.71 -23.52
CA ALA A 360 6.44 -1.85 -24.54
C ALA A 360 7.25 -0.55 -24.76
N ALA A 361 6.62 0.62 -24.65
CA ALA A 361 7.31 1.90 -24.75
C ALA A 361 8.23 2.20 -23.55
N PHE A 362 8.02 1.50 -22.43
CA PHE A 362 8.86 1.54 -21.23
C PHE A 362 9.86 0.37 -21.17
N GLY A 363 9.98 -0.44 -22.23
CA GLY A 363 10.88 -1.60 -22.27
C GLY A 363 10.30 -2.91 -21.69
N GLY A 364 9.01 -2.96 -21.38
CA GLY A 364 8.34 -4.16 -20.85
C GLY A 364 7.74 -5.05 -21.93
N ASP A 365 7.73 -6.36 -21.70
CA ASP A 365 7.03 -7.32 -22.54
C ASP A 365 5.53 -7.36 -22.15
N PRO A 366 4.60 -6.96 -23.06
CA PRO A 366 3.17 -6.94 -22.78
C PRO A 366 2.54 -8.34 -22.69
N ASP A 367 3.19 -9.40 -23.20
CA ASP A 367 2.71 -10.78 -23.08
C ASP A 367 3.24 -11.49 -21.82
N ASN A 368 4.10 -10.82 -21.05
CA ASN A 368 4.79 -11.35 -19.87
C ASN A 368 4.33 -10.68 -18.55
N ILE A 369 3.05 -10.31 -18.48
CA ILE A 369 2.43 -9.61 -17.35
C ILE A 369 2.09 -10.56 -16.19
N THR A 370 2.61 -10.24 -15.00
CA THR A 370 2.32 -10.86 -13.71
C THR A 370 1.51 -9.89 -12.85
N VAL A 371 0.32 -10.26 -12.38
CA VAL A 371 -0.41 -9.47 -11.35
C VAL A 371 -0.10 -10.01 -9.96
N PHE A 372 0.18 -9.14 -8.98
CA PHE A 372 0.44 -9.58 -7.60
C PHE A 372 -0.17 -8.64 -6.58
N GLY A 373 -0.53 -9.18 -5.40
CA GLY A 373 -1.20 -8.41 -4.36
C GLY A 373 -1.32 -9.15 -3.04
N GLU A 374 -1.53 -8.38 -1.97
CA GLU A 374 -1.72 -8.85 -0.58
C GLU A 374 -3.13 -8.54 -0.07
N SER A 375 -3.70 -9.39 0.80
CA SER A 375 -5.05 -9.22 1.39
C SER A 375 -6.11 -8.96 0.31
N ALA A 376 -6.85 -7.84 0.38
CA ALA A 376 -7.80 -7.40 -0.64
C ALA A 376 -7.16 -7.26 -2.04
N GLY A 377 -5.86 -6.99 -2.13
CA GLY A 377 -5.07 -7.00 -3.35
C GLY A 377 -4.76 -8.42 -3.85
N GLY A 378 -4.53 -9.39 -2.97
CA GLY A 378 -4.33 -10.80 -3.31
C GLY A 378 -5.63 -11.46 -3.78
N ALA A 379 -6.74 -11.16 -3.09
CA ALA A 379 -8.09 -11.50 -3.52
C ALA A 379 -8.44 -10.80 -4.83
N SER A 380 -8.03 -9.54 -5.03
CA SER A 380 -8.16 -8.84 -6.30
C SER A 380 -7.38 -9.54 -7.41
N ALA A 381 -6.10 -9.89 -7.21
CA ALA A 381 -5.30 -10.60 -8.22
C ALA A 381 -5.97 -11.92 -8.66
N SER A 382 -6.53 -12.66 -7.70
CA SER A 382 -7.36 -13.85 -7.94
C SER A 382 -8.65 -13.53 -8.72
N LEU A 383 -9.40 -12.50 -8.33
CA LEU A 383 -10.62 -12.07 -9.05
C LEU A 383 -10.32 -11.57 -10.47
N GLN A 384 -9.16 -10.94 -10.70
CA GLN A 384 -8.73 -10.48 -12.02
C GLN A 384 -8.41 -11.66 -12.95
N THR A 385 -7.77 -12.75 -12.48
CA THR A 385 -7.54 -13.94 -13.33
C THR A 385 -8.81 -14.74 -13.61
N LEU A 386 -9.78 -14.70 -12.70
CA LEU A 386 -11.07 -15.39 -12.86
C LEU A 386 -12.07 -14.60 -13.71
N SER A 387 -11.88 -13.29 -13.90
CA SER A 387 -12.76 -12.46 -14.75
C SER A 387 -12.51 -12.69 -16.25
N PRO A 388 -13.55 -12.92 -17.07
CA PRO A 388 -13.40 -13.08 -18.52
C PRO A 388 -12.84 -11.82 -19.22
N TYR A 389 -12.96 -10.65 -18.59
CA TYR A 389 -12.43 -9.38 -19.08
C TYR A 389 -10.91 -9.35 -19.25
N ASN A 390 -10.16 -10.21 -18.54
CA ASN A 390 -8.69 -10.23 -18.57
C ASN A 390 -8.09 -11.33 -19.46
N LYS A 391 -8.91 -12.01 -20.28
CA LYS A 391 -8.45 -13.05 -21.21
C LYS A 391 -7.35 -12.49 -22.14
N GLY A 392 -6.13 -13.03 -22.03
CA GLY A 392 -4.95 -12.60 -22.79
C GLY A 392 -4.23 -11.34 -22.27
N LEU A 393 -4.71 -10.74 -21.17
CA LEU A 393 -4.06 -9.58 -20.53
C LEU A 393 -3.06 -9.98 -19.44
N ILE A 394 -3.29 -11.12 -18.77
CA ILE A 394 -2.50 -11.61 -17.64
C ILE A 394 -1.85 -12.94 -18.04
N LYS A 395 -0.54 -13.07 -17.82
CA LYS A 395 0.19 -14.35 -18.01
C LYS A 395 0.46 -15.07 -16.69
N ARG A 396 0.63 -14.36 -15.57
CA ARG A 396 0.82 -14.94 -14.22
C ARG A 396 0.08 -14.19 -13.13
N ALA A 397 -0.15 -14.84 -11.99
CA ALA A 397 -0.66 -14.18 -10.80
C ALA A 397 0.01 -14.67 -9.49
N ILE A 398 0.08 -13.79 -8.50
CA ILE A 398 0.54 -14.09 -7.14
C ILE A 398 -0.46 -13.52 -6.11
N SER A 399 -1.08 -14.41 -5.33
CA SER A 399 -2.07 -14.08 -4.30
C SER A 399 -1.49 -14.29 -2.90
N GLN A 400 -1.11 -13.20 -2.22
CA GLN A 400 -0.59 -13.25 -0.84
C GLN A 400 -1.74 -12.99 0.16
N SER A 401 -1.93 -13.89 1.12
CA SER A 401 -2.88 -13.73 2.24
C SER A 401 -4.29 -13.32 1.79
N GLY A 402 -4.78 -13.90 0.68
CA GLY A 402 -6.07 -13.55 0.11
C GLY A 402 -6.31 -14.11 -1.28
N VAL A 403 -7.48 -14.72 -1.50
CA VAL A 403 -7.93 -15.30 -2.77
C VAL A 403 -9.41 -15.00 -3.00
N ALA A 404 -9.92 -15.19 -4.22
CA ALA A 404 -11.31 -14.93 -4.58
C ALA A 404 -12.34 -15.80 -3.80
N LEU A 405 -11.88 -16.87 -3.16
CA LEU A 405 -12.68 -17.80 -2.34
C LEU A 405 -12.73 -17.42 -0.85
N CYS A 406 -11.98 -16.40 -0.41
CA CYS A 406 -12.03 -15.95 0.98
C CYS A 406 -13.45 -15.47 1.35
N PRO A 407 -13.94 -15.72 2.58
CA PRO A 407 -15.31 -15.35 2.96
C PRO A 407 -15.54 -13.83 2.96
N TRP A 408 -14.47 -13.03 2.99
CA TRP A 408 -14.45 -11.57 2.87
C TRP A 408 -14.18 -11.06 1.44
N ALA A 409 -14.08 -11.93 0.42
CA ALA A 409 -13.81 -11.50 -0.96
C ALA A 409 -15.06 -11.17 -1.79
N ILE A 410 -16.25 -11.69 -1.41
CA ILE A 410 -17.52 -11.49 -2.13
C ILE A 410 -18.65 -11.13 -1.16
N GLN A 411 -19.27 -9.96 -1.34
CA GLN A 411 -20.48 -9.57 -0.63
C GLN A 411 -21.70 -10.34 -1.18
N LYS A 412 -22.33 -11.17 -0.34
CA LYS A 412 -23.50 -11.99 -0.71
C LYS A 412 -24.86 -11.27 -0.57
N ASN A 413 -24.92 -10.14 0.14
CA ASN A 413 -26.13 -9.31 0.25
C ASN A 413 -25.79 -7.80 0.13
N PRO A 414 -25.47 -7.31 -1.08
CA PRO A 414 -25.07 -5.91 -1.28
C PRO A 414 -26.23 -4.93 -1.06
N LEU A 415 -27.46 -5.30 -1.43
CA LEU A 415 -28.64 -4.45 -1.29
C LEU A 415 -28.91 -4.02 0.17
N PHE A 416 -28.65 -4.90 1.14
CA PHE A 416 -28.72 -4.57 2.56
C PHE A 416 -27.77 -3.41 2.92
N TRP A 417 -26.52 -3.47 2.47
CA TRP A 417 -25.54 -2.42 2.74
C TRP A 417 -25.83 -1.13 1.97
N ALA A 418 -26.32 -1.23 0.73
CA ALA A 418 -26.76 -0.06 -0.02
C ALA A 418 -27.91 0.69 0.66
N LYS A 419 -28.92 -0.03 1.17
CA LYS A 419 -30.02 0.59 1.93
C LYS A 419 -29.53 1.28 3.21
N ARG A 420 -28.55 0.70 3.93
CA ARG A 420 -27.98 1.32 5.15
C ARG A 420 -27.12 2.57 4.88
N ILE A 421 -26.54 2.72 3.70
CA ILE A 421 -25.89 3.97 3.29
C ILE A 421 -26.94 4.98 2.84
N ALA A 422 -27.88 4.56 1.97
CA ALA A 422 -28.97 5.40 1.50
C ALA A 422 -29.77 6.03 2.64
N GLU A 423 -30.12 5.25 3.67
CA GLU A 423 -30.81 5.69 4.89
C GLU A 423 -30.06 6.85 5.58
N LYS A 424 -28.73 6.71 5.74
CA LYS A 424 -27.88 7.71 6.41
C LYS A 424 -27.65 8.98 5.60
N VAL A 425 -27.81 8.94 4.27
CA VAL A 425 -27.65 10.11 3.37
C VAL A 425 -28.98 10.66 2.87
N GLY A 426 -30.12 10.15 3.37
CA GLY A 426 -31.46 10.64 3.01
C GLY A 426 -32.01 10.14 1.67
N CYS A 427 -31.41 9.10 1.08
CA CYS A 427 -31.85 8.54 -0.20
C CYS A 427 -33.03 7.54 -0.06
N PRO A 428 -33.93 7.44 -1.07
CA PRO A 428 -35.08 6.54 -1.03
C PRO A 428 -34.69 5.06 -0.95
N LEU A 429 -35.38 4.27 -0.11
CA LEU A 429 -35.07 2.85 0.16
C LEU A 429 -35.96 1.83 -0.58
N ASN A 430 -37.04 2.30 -1.20
CA ASN A 430 -38.15 1.45 -1.68
C ASN A 430 -38.01 1.03 -3.15
N ASP A 431 -37.16 1.71 -3.92
CA ASP A 431 -36.93 1.48 -5.35
C ASP A 431 -35.43 1.61 -5.64
N THR A 432 -34.80 0.56 -6.19
CA THR A 432 -33.35 0.53 -6.43
C THR A 432 -32.92 1.53 -7.49
N GLY A 433 -33.78 1.85 -8.46
CA GLY A 433 -33.50 2.88 -9.47
C GLY A 433 -33.41 4.30 -8.89
N ARG A 434 -34.39 4.70 -8.08
CA ARG A 434 -34.37 5.98 -7.33
C ARG A 434 -33.22 6.02 -6.33
N MET A 435 -32.97 4.92 -5.62
CA MET A 435 -31.85 4.82 -4.68
C MET A 435 -30.51 5.03 -5.38
N ALA A 436 -30.26 4.31 -6.48
CA ALA A 436 -29.03 4.41 -7.27
C ALA A 436 -28.80 5.83 -7.83
N ARG A 437 -29.85 6.46 -8.39
CA ARG A 437 -29.75 7.84 -8.90
C ARG A 437 -29.45 8.84 -7.79
N CYS A 438 -30.03 8.67 -6.60
CA CYS A 438 -29.76 9.52 -5.44
C CYS A 438 -28.32 9.33 -4.93
N LEU A 439 -27.87 8.09 -4.79
CA LEU A 439 -26.50 7.76 -4.37
C LEU A 439 -25.45 8.32 -5.35
N LYS A 440 -25.72 8.28 -6.67
CA LYS A 440 -24.83 8.84 -7.71
C LYS A 440 -24.67 10.37 -7.68
N ILE A 441 -25.56 11.10 -7.01
CA ILE A 441 -25.48 12.57 -6.85
C ILE A 441 -25.22 13.03 -5.41
N THR A 442 -25.08 12.10 -4.46
CA THR A 442 -24.74 12.39 -3.07
C THR A 442 -23.26 12.78 -2.97
N ASP A 443 -22.89 13.67 -2.03
CA ASP A 443 -21.48 14.00 -1.76
C ASP A 443 -20.65 12.72 -1.51
N PRO A 444 -19.58 12.48 -2.29
CA PRO A 444 -18.70 11.34 -2.13
C PRO A 444 -18.10 11.20 -0.72
N ARG A 445 -17.90 12.30 0.03
CA ARG A 445 -17.43 12.23 1.42
C ARG A 445 -18.52 11.75 2.37
N ALA A 446 -19.75 12.27 2.23
CA ALA A 446 -20.91 11.79 2.97
C ALA A 446 -21.17 10.29 2.74
N LEU A 447 -21.07 9.80 1.50
CA LEU A 447 -21.18 8.36 1.18
C LEU A 447 -20.15 7.51 1.95
N ILE A 448 -18.90 7.97 2.03
CA ILE A 448 -17.82 7.29 2.76
C ILE A 448 -18.08 7.32 4.26
N LEU A 449 -18.36 8.49 4.84
CA LEU A 449 -18.54 8.67 6.29
C LEU A 449 -19.85 8.08 6.82
N ALA A 450 -20.82 7.81 5.96
CA ALA A 450 -21.99 7.01 6.29
C ALA A 450 -21.62 5.56 6.67
N TYR A 451 -20.56 4.99 6.08
CA TYR A 451 -19.99 3.74 6.57
C TYR A 451 -19.03 3.99 7.74
N LYS A 452 -19.18 3.20 8.81
CA LYS A 452 -18.16 3.06 9.85
C LYS A 452 -18.04 1.59 10.25
N MET A 453 -16.82 1.07 10.18
CA MET A 453 -16.44 -0.24 10.69
C MET A 453 -16.31 -0.16 12.22
N PRO A 454 -17.07 -0.93 13.01
CA PRO A 454 -16.89 -1.01 14.44
C PRO A 454 -15.63 -1.83 14.78
N LEU A 455 -14.74 -1.26 15.59
CA LEU A 455 -13.44 -1.85 15.96
C LEU A 455 -13.40 -2.42 17.40
N ALA A 456 -14.55 -2.45 18.09
CA ALA A 456 -14.72 -3.02 19.42
C ALA A 456 -16.21 -3.25 19.72
N GLY A 457 -16.52 -4.14 20.67
CA GLY A 457 -17.87 -4.31 21.24
C GLY A 457 -18.93 -4.78 20.24
N THR A 458 -18.53 -5.50 19.20
CA THR A 458 -19.44 -6.01 18.16
C THR A 458 -20.29 -7.18 18.65
N LYS A 459 -21.44 -7.39 18.00
CA LYS A 459 -22.30 -8.57 18.25
C LYS A 459 -21.82 -9.81 17.48
N TYR A 460 -21.13 -9.58 16.36
CA TYR A 460 -20.65 -10.59 15.43
C TYR A 460 -19.16 -10.38 15.15
N PRO A 461 -18.48 -11.37 14.54
CA PRO A 461 -17.16 -11.18 13.95
C PRO A 461 -17.05 -9.98 13.01
N LEU A 462 -15.86 -9.39 12.93
CA LEU A 462 -15.50 -8.23 12.10
C LEU A 462 -15.80 -8.50 10.62
N LEU A 463 -15.63 -9.75 10.18
CA LEU A 463 -16.06 -10.27 8.88
C LEU A 463 -17.48 -9.83 8.49
N HIS A 464 -18.44 -9.89 9.42
CA HIS A 464 -19.85 -9.54 9.17
C HIS A 464 -20.10 -8.03 9.00
N TYR A 465 -19.10 -7.18 9.25
CA TYR A 465 -19.20 -5.73 9.07
C TYR A 465 -18.55 -5.22 7.77
N LEU A 466 -17.88 -6.10 7.00
CA LEU A 466 -17.31 -5.78 5.69
C LEU A 466 -18.41 -5.64 4.62
N GLY A 467 -19.02 -4.45 4.57
CA GLY A 467 -20.17 -4.18 3.69
C GLY A 467 -19.80 -3.99 2.21
N PHE A 468 -18.66 -3.36 1.93
CA PHE A 468 -18.27 -2.91 0.58
C PHE A 468 -17.11 -3.73 0.05
N LEU A 469 -17.48 -4.84 -0.59
CA LEU A 469 -16.61 -5.85 -1.19
C LEU A 469 -17.08 -6.08 -2.65
N PRO A 470 -16.27 -6.74 -3.49
CA PRO A 470 -16.74 -7.24 -4.78
C PRO A 470 -18.03 -8.06 -4.69
N VAL A 471 -18.78 -8.11 -5.79
CA VAL A 471 -20.05 -8.85 -5.91
C VAL A 471 -20.04 -9.73 -7.15
N ILE A 472 -20.88 -10.75 -7.17
CA ILE A 472 -21.23 -11.48 -8.40
C ILE A 472 -22.22 -10.57 -9.15
N ASP A 473 -21.76 -9.89 -10.19
CA ASP A 473 -22.55 -8.92 -10.96
C ASP A 473 -23.13 -9.50 -12.27
N GLY A 474 -22.82 -10.75 -12.59
CA GLY A 474 -23.24 -11.39 -13.84
C GLY A 474 -22.43 -10.99 -15.07
N ASP A 475 -21.38 -10.17 -14.89
CA ASP A 475 -20.63 -9.54 -15.98
C ASP A 475 -19.10 -9.60 -15.73
N PHE A 476 -18.58 -8.79 -14.83
CA PHE A 476 -17.15 -8.82 -14.47
C PHE A 476 -16.83 -10.06 -13.61
N ILE A 477 -17.72 -10.42 -12.70
CA ILE A 477 -17.72 -11.68 -11.94
C ILE A 477 -19.04 -12.40 -12.28
N PRO A 478 -19.07 -13.23 -13.35
CA PRO A 478 -20.32 -13.76 -13.92
C PRO A 478 -20.91 -14.95 -13.16
N SER A 479 -20.18 -15.54 -12.20
CA SER A 479 -20.66 -16.62 -11.32
C SER A 479 -19.91 -16.58 -9.99
N ASP A 480 -20.21 -17.50 -9.08
CA ASP A 480 -19.38 -17.68 -7.89
C ASP A 480 -17.94 -18.05 -8.30
N PRO A 481 -16.90 -17.41 -7.75
CA PRO A 481 -15.52 -17.57 -8.24
C PRO A 481 -15.01 -19.01 -8.28
N VAL A 482 -15.54 -19.92 -7.46
CA VAL A 482 -15.18 -21.35 -7.50
C VAL A 482 -15.46 -22.01 -8.86
N ASN A 483 -16.42 -21.50 -9.62
CA ASN A 483 -16.78 -22.00 -10.95
C ASN A 483 -15.93 -21.41 -12.09
N LEU A 484 -15.12 -20.37 -11.82
CA LEU A 484 -14.49 -19.54 -12.86
C LEU A 484 -13.04 -19.94 -13.22
N TYR A 485 -12.46 -20.94 -12.54
CA TYR A 485 -11.05 -21.32 -12.68
C TYR A 485 -10.62 -21.78 -14.09
N ALA A 486 -11.57 -22.10 -14.98
CA ALA A 486 -11.29 -22.32 -16.40
C ALA A 486 -10.72 -21.07 -17.11
N ASN A 487 -11.00 -19.85 -16.62
CA ASN A 487 -10.44 -18.61 -17.16
C ASN A 487 -8.95 -18.43 -16.80
N ALA A 488 -8.50 -19.05 -15.71
CA ALA A 488 -7.11 -19.00 -15.23
C ALA A 488 -6.26 -20.21 -15.67
N ALA A 489 -6.77 -21.06 -16.56
CA ALA A 489 -6.15 -22.32 -16.99
C ALA A 489 -4.76 -22.17 -17.64
N ASP A 490 -4.52 -21.03 -18.31
CA ASP A 490 -3.26 -20.75 -19.03
C ASP A 490 -2.37 -19.72 -18.29
N ILE A 491 -2.72 -19.42 -17.03
CA ILE A 491 -2.08 -18.41 -16.18
C ILE A 491 -1.26 -19.11 -15.09
N ASP A 492 0.04 -18.83 -15.01
CA ASP A 492 0.91 -19.41 -13.98
C ASP A 492 0.54 -18.79 -12.61
N TYR A 493 0.25 -19.59 -11.58
CA TYR A 493 -0.33 -19.09 -10.32
C TYR A 493 0.45 -19.51 -9.08
N ILE A 494 0.70 -18.55 -8.20
CA ILE A 494 1.19 -18.74 -6.82
C ILE A 494 0.13 -18.19 -5.87
N ALA A 495 -0.21 -18.94 -4.81
CA ALA A 495 -0.97 -18.40 -3.69
C ALA A 495 -0.43 -18.97 -2.37
N GLY A 496 -0.53 -18.19 -1.29
CA GLY A 496 -0.06 -18.59 0.03
C GLY A 496 -0.48 -17.61 1.13
N THR A 497 -0.27 -18.02 2.37
CA THR A 497 -0.64 -17.30 3.59
C THR A 497 0.55 -17.23 4.55
N ASN A 498 0.50 -16.31 5.52
CA ASN A 498 1.38 -16.35 6.68
C ASN A 498 0.85 -17.36 7.71
N ASP A 499 1.67 -17.72 8.69
CA ASP A 499 1.32 -18.65 9.77
C ASP A 499 0.25 -18.08 10.74
N MET A 500 0.19 -16.76 10.88
CA MET A 500 -0.72 -16.06 11.80
C MET A 500 -1.55 -14.94 11.14
N ASP A 501 -1.94 -15.08 9.86
CA ASP A 501 -2.77 -14.08 9.16
C ASP A 501 -4.05 -13.68 9.92
N GLY A 502 -4.67 -14.62 10.63
CA GLY A 502 -5.85 -14.37 11.48
C GLY A 502 -5.60 -13.49 12.69
N HIS A 503 -4.35 -13.29 13.14
CA HIS A 503 -4.04 -12.59 14.40
C HIS A 503 -4.55 -11.15 14.48
N ILE A 504 -4.59 -10.43 13.34
CA ILE A 504 -5.08 -9.06 13.27
C ILE A 504 -6.59 -9.00 13.58
N PHE A 505 -7.35 -9.96 13.06
CA PHE A 505 -8.80 -10.07 13.24
C PHE A 505 -9.10 -10.58 14.65
N ALA A 506 -8.43 -11.65 15.07
CA ALA A 506 -8.54 -12.25 16.39
C ALA A 506 -8.21 -11.25 17.53
N SER A 507 -7.27 -10.32 17.32
CA SER A 507 -6.96 -9.26 18.30
C SER A 507 -8.07 -8.22 18.46
N VAL A 508 -8.90 -8.00 17.43
CA VAL A 508 -10.08 -7.11 17.48
C VAL A 508 -11.26 -7.84 18.13
N GLU A 509 -11.49 -9.10 17.76
CA GLU A 509 -12.64 -9.89 18.22
C GLU A 509 -12.45 -10.44 19.63
N MET A 510 -11.21 -10.80 19.98
CA MET A 510 -10.83 -11.27 21.31
C MET A 510 -9.58 -10.54 21.85
N PRO A 511 -9.70 -9.27 22.30
CA PRO A 511 -8.58 -8.45 22.79
C PRO A 511 -7.86 -8.97 24.07
N ALA A 512 -8.20 -10.16 24.55
CA ALA A 512 -7.45 -10.89 25.57
C ALA A 512 -6.20 -11.58 24.99
N ILE A 513 -6.19 -11.91 23.68
CA ILE A 513 -5.05 -12.57 23.02
C ILE A 513 -3.78 -11.74 23.22
N SER A 514 -3.79 -10.49 22.78
CA SER A 514 -2.67 -9.54 22.80
C SER A 514 -2.34 -8.97 24.20
N LYS A 515 -2.84 -9.57 25.29
CA LYS A 515 -2.61 -9.12 26.67
C LYS A 515 -2.28 -10.27 27.62
N ASP A 516 -1.06 -10.29 28.14
CA ASP A 516 -0.55 -11.37 29.02
C ASP A 516 -1.41 -11.57 30.28
N LYS A 517 -1.95 -10.48 30.83
CA LYS A 517 -2.75 -10.47 32.06
C LYS A 517 -4.24 -10.70 31.84
N GLN A 518 -4.69 -10.98 30.61
CA GLN A 518 -6.08 -11.37 30.32
C GLN A 518 -6.12 -12.80 29.78
N ALA A 519 -6.84 -13.65 30.50
CA ALA A 519 -7.15 -15.00 30.09
C ALA A 519 -8.32 -15.01 29.10
N ILE A 520 -8.32 -15.97 28.17
CA ILE A 520 -9.54 -16.40 27.48
C ILE A 520 -10.40 -17.13 28.51
N THR A 521 -11.64 -16.67 28.70
CA THR A 521 -12.48 -17.11 29.82
C THR A 521 -13.24 -18.39 29.50
N GLU A 522 -13.09 -19.38 30.37
CA GLU A 522 -13.93 -20.59 30.45
C GLU A 522 -14.73 -20.51 31.76
N TYR A 523 -16.05 -20.37 31.68
CA TYR A 523 -16.99 -20.46 32.82
C TYR A 523 -18.38 -20.79 32.28
N PRO A 524 -19.10 -21.73 32.93
CA PRO A 524 -19.81 -21.43 34.19
C PRO A 524 -19.40 -22.38 35.34
N PRO A 525 -19.87 -22.16 36.60
CA PRO A 525 -19.31 -22.84 37.76
C PRO A 525 -19.83 -24.28 37.96
N VAL A 526 -19.16 -24.97 38.89
CA VAL A 526 -19.46 -26.33 39.40
C VAL A 526 -20.96 -26.56 39.63
N GLY A 527 -21.53 -27.60 39.02
CA GLY A 527 -22.87 -28.11 39.41
C GLY A 527 -23.75 -28.69 38.29
N MET A 528 -23.49 -28.40 37.02
CA MET A 528 -24.23 -28.97 35.88
C MET A 528 -23.29 -29.50 34.79
N GLY A 529 -23.79 -30.42 33.96
CA GLY A 529 -23.04 -30.95 32.82
C GLY A 529 -22.97 -29.93 31.68
N TRP A 530 -21.75 -29.59 31.25
CA TRP A 530 -21.42 -28.56 30.24
C TRP A 530 -22.35 -28.55 29.02
N ARG A 531 -22.66 -29.73 28.45
CA ARG A 531 -23.54 -29.90 27.28
C ARG A 531 -24.90 -29.22 27.45
N ILE A 532 -25.49 -29.31 28.65
CA ILE A 532 -26.80 -28.74 28.96
C ILE A 532 -26.68 -27.21 29.10
N GLN A 533 -25.62 -26.70 29.73
CA GLN A 533 -25.39 -25.26 29.88
C GLN A 533 -25.05 -24.59 28.54
N CYS A 534 -24.30 -25.23 27.65
CA CYS A 534 -24.09 -24.75 26.28
C CYS A 534 -25.43 -24.68 25.51
N GLN A 535 -26.24 -25.74 25.61
CA GLN A 535 -27.54 -25.83 24.91
C GLN A 535 -28.60 -24.87 25.47
N LEU A 536 -28.43 -24.35 26.69
CA LEU A 536 -29.23 -23.28 27.31
C LEU A 536 -28.62 -21.87 27.15
N GLY A 537 -27.47 -21.72 26.46
CA GLY A 537 -26.81 -20.42 26.26
C GLY A 537 -26.13 -19.84 27.51
N LEU A 538 -25.84 -20.66 28.51
CA LEU A 538 -25.28 -20.26 29.82
C LEU A 538 -23.75 -20.32 29.90
N CYS A 539 -23.09 -21.07 29.01
CA CYS A 539 -21.63 -21.09 28.93
C CYS A 539 -21.09 -19.79 28.31
N ARG A 540 -20.12 -19.17 28.97
CA ARG A 540 -19.48 -17.91 28.56
C ARG A 540 -18.09 -18.11 27.95
N GLU A 541 -17.83 -19.26 27.34
CA GLU A 541 -16.59 -19.51 26.60
C GLU A 541 -16.44 -18.52 25.43
N ASP A 542 -15.43 -17.64 25.50
CA ASP A 542 -15.24 -16.59 24.50
C ASP A 542 -14.90 -17.16 23.11
N PHE A 543 -14.19 -18.29 23.06
CA PHE A 543 -13.92 -19.01 21.82
C PHE A 543 -15.19 -19.63 21.21
N TYR A 544 -16.09 -20.22 22.01
CA TYR A 544 -17.35 -20.76 21.48
C TYR A 544 -18.25 -19.68 20.87
N LYS A 545 -18.24 -18.44 21.42
CA LYS A 545 -18.96 -17.28 20.85
C LYS A 545 -18.41 -16.90 19.46
N LEU A 546 -17.09 -16.82 19.34
CA LEU A 546 -16.39 -16.54 18.09
C LEU A 546 -16.68 -17.63 17.03
N VAL A 547 -16.50 -18.90 17.41
CA VAL A 547 -16.84 -20.06 16.57
C VAL A 547 -18.30 -20.01 16.12
N SER A 548 -19.24 -19.72 17.02
CA SER A 548 -20.66 -19.56 16.69
C SER A 548 -20.93 -18.39 15.73
N GLY A 549 -20.16 -17.30 15.84
CA GLY A 549 -20.26 -16.13 14.97
C GLY A 549 -19.78 -16.41 13.54
N LEU A 550 -18.67 -17.15 13.38
CA LEU A 550 -18.13 -17.51 12.06
C LEU A 550 -18.88 -18.71 11.42
N THR A 551 -19.44 -19.62 12.22
CA THR A 551 -20.21 -20.80 11.74
C THR A 551 -21.72 -20.57 11.60
N ILE A 552 -22.20 -19.32 11.70
CA ILE A 552 -23.63 -18.98 11.74
C ILE A 552 -24.48 -19.61 10.61
N THR A 553 -23.90 -19.82 9.42
CA THR A 553 -24.55 -20.45 8.25
C THR A 553 -24.82 -21.95 8.42
N LYS A 554 -24.26 -22.58 9.45
CA LYS A 554 -24.46 -24.00 9.84
C LYS A 554 -25.15 -24.15 11.20
N GLY A 555 -25.45 -23.03 11.88
CA GLY A 555 -26.14 -23.00 13.17
C GLY A 555 -25.40 -23.72 14.31
N PRO A 556 -26.08 -24.01 15.44
CA PRO A 556 -25.45 -24.62 16.62
C PRO A 556 -24.76 -25.97 16.37
N ARG A 557 -25.23 -26.75 15.38
CA ARG A 557 -24.57 -28.01 14.99
C ARG A 557 -23.20 -27.77 14.36
N GLY A 558 -23.05 -26.72 13.54
CA GLY A 558 -21.75 -26.29 13.02
C GLY A 558 -20.85 -25.76 14.13
N ALA A 559 -21.38 -24.87 14.98
CA ALA A 559 -20.63 -24.27 16.08
C ALA A 559 -20.04 -25.33 17.03
N ASN A 560 -20.84 -26.29 17.50
CA ASN A 560 -20.37 -27.39 18.33
C ASN A 560 -19.29 -28.22 17.62
N ALA A 561 -19.54 -28.68 16.39
CA ALA A 561 -18.61 -29.54 15.67
C ALA A 561 -17.26 -28.85 15.36
N THR A 562 -17.27 -27.56 15.07
CA THR A 562 -16.05 -26.76 14.90
C THR A 562 -15.32 -26.57 16.24
N PHE A 563 -16.04 -26.23 17.32
CA PHE A 563 -15.45 -26.07 18.64
C PHE A 563 -14.80 -27.37 19.15
N ASP A 564 -15.49 -28.52 19.01
CA ASP A 564 -14.99 -29.84 19.40
C ASP A 564 -13.68 -30.21 18.66
N VAL A 565 -13.51 -29.76 17.40
CA VAL A 565 -12.29 -29.98 16.60
C VAL A 565 -11.14 -29.09 17.07
N TYR A 566 -11.36 -27.78 17.17
CA TYR A 566 -10.29 -26.84 17.52
C TYR A 566 -9.86 -26.90 18.99
N THR A 567 -10.75 -27.27 19.90
CA THR A 567 -10.41 -27.43 21.33
C THR A 567 -9.85 -28.80 21.71
N LYS A 568 -9.84 -29.77 20.78
CA LYS A 568 -9.29 -31.13 21.01
C LYS A 568 -7.88 -31.15 21.63
N PRO A 569 -6.92 -30.25 21.27
CA PRO A 569 -5.60 -30.19 21.92
C PRO A 569 -5.64 -29.72 23.39
N TRP A 570 -6.69 -29.00 23.80
CA TRP A 570 -6.77 -28.39 25.15
C TRP A 570 -6.91 -29.42 26.27
N ALA A 571 -7.29 -30.66 25.93
CA ALA A 571 -7.26 -31.80 26.84
C ALA A 571 -5.83 -32.32 27.13
N GLN A 572 -4.82 -31.90 26.35
CA GLN A 572 -3.40 -32.22 26.56
C GLN A 572 -2.63 -31.00 27.08
N ASP A 573 -2.90 -29.81 26.54
CA ASP A 573 -2.42 -28.55 27.10
C ASP A 573 -3.53 -27.49 27.17
N SER A 574 -4.02 -27.24 28.38
CA SER A 574 -5.04 -26.23 28.65
C SER A 574 -4.47 -24.82 28.91
N SER A 575 -3.20 -24.58 28.58
CA SER A 575 -2.52 -23.29 28.80
C SER A 575 -3.19 -22.13 28.05
N GLN A 576 -3.00 -20.92 28.59
CA GLN A 576 -3.46 -19.70 27.92
C GLN A 576 -2.69 -19.42 26.63
N GLU A 577 -1.47 -19.92 26.47
CA GLU A 577 -0.73 -19.81 25.21
C GLU A 577 -1.37 -20.67 24.11
N THR A 578 -1.61 -21.96 24.38
CA THR A 578 -2.27 -22.88 23.44
C THR A 578 -3.70 -22.43 23.12
N LYS A 579 -4.46 -21.94 24.11
CA LYS A 579 -5.78 -21.35 23.88
C LYS A 579 -5.72 -20.13 22.96
N LYS A 580 -4.81 -19.17 23.20
CA LYS A 580 -4.63 -17.98 22.35
C LYS A 580 -4.19 -18.34 20.93
N LYS A 581 -3.23 -19.27 20.78
CA LYS A 581 -2.81 -19.80 19.47
C LYS A 581 -3.97 -20.46 18.72
N THR A 582 -4.81 -21.23 19.41
CA THR A 582 -6.00 -21.88 18.82
C THR A 582 -6.96 -20.86 18.20
N VAL A 583 -7.17 -19.68 18.83
CA VAL A 583 -8.00 -18.63 18.24
C VAL A 583 -7.37 -18.04 16.97
N VAL A 584 -6.07 -17.74 17.02
CA VAL A 584 -5.33 -17.23 15.85
C VAL A 584 -5.36 -18.22 14.70
N HIS A 585 -5.14 -19.51 14.97
CA HIS A 585 -5.21 -20.56 13.96
C HIS A 585 -6.63 -20.68 13.37
N PHE A 586 -7.68 -20.69 14.20
CA PHE A 586 -9.07 -20.77 13.72
C PHE A 586 -9.43 -19.65 12.75
N GLU A 587 -9.02 -18.41 13.04
CA GLU A 587 -9.24 -17.29 12.12
C GLU A 587 -8.31 -17.31 10.89
N THR A 588 -7.05 -17.75 11.03
CA THR A 588 -6.16 -18.00 9.88
C THR A 588 -6.79 -19.02 8.92
N ASP A 589 -7.30 -20.13 9.44
CA ASP A 589 -7.93 -21.22 8.69
C ASP A 589 -9.17 -20.72 7.94
N VAL A 590 -10.12 -20.09 8.64
CA VAL A 590 -11.42 -19.68 8.09
C VAL A 590 -11.28 -18.49 7.12
N LEU A 591 -10.42 -17.52 7.41
CA LEU A 591 -10.32 -16.29 6.63
C LEU A 591 -9.32 -16.41 5.47
N PHE A 592 -8.26 -17.24 5.59
CA PHE A 592 -7.12 -17.22 4.67
C PHE A 592 -6.69 -18.60 4.17
N LEU A 593 -6.29 -19.52 5.06
CA LEU A 593 -5.63 -20.78 4.67
C LEU A 593 -6.57 -21.73 3.94
N MET A 594 -7.71 -22.12 4.52
CA MET A 594 -8.64 -23.05 3.84
C MET A 594 -9.17 -22.50 2.50
N PRO A 595 -9.55 -21.20 2.37
CA PRO A 595 -9.83 -20.61 1.06
C PRO A 595 -8.66 -20.72 0.06
N THR A 596 -7.42 -20.53 0.52
CA THR A 596 -6.22 -20.56 -0.33
C THR A 596 -5.88 -21.99 -0.77
N GLU A 597 -5.96 -22.99 0.11
CA GLU A 597 -5.82 -24.40 -0.27
C GLU A 597 -6.83 -24.80 -1.35
N ILE A 598 -8.10 -24.43 -1.17
CA ILE A 598 -9.16 -24.69 -2.16
C ILE A 598 -8.86 -23.95 -3.47
N ALA A 599 -8.35 -22.70 -3.42
CA ALA A 599 -8.02 -21.93 -4.62
C ALA A 599 -6.84 -22.54 -5.41
N VAL A 600 -5.80 -23.01 -4.73
CA VAL A 600 -4.65 -23.70 -5.34
C VAL A 600 -5.09 -25.05 -5.92
N ALA A 601 -5.91 -25.81 -5.20
CA ALA A 601 -6.47 -27.07 -5.70
C ALA A 601 -7.35 -26.87 -6.95
N GLN A 602 -8.26 -25.89 -6.91
CA GLN A 602 -9.10 -25.56 -8.08
C GLN A 602 -8.26 -25.16 -9.28
N HIS A 603 -7.28 -24.26 -9.12
CA HIS A 603 -6.35 -23.89 -10.20
C HIS A 603 -5.61 -25.12 -10.74
N LYS A 604 -5.04 -25.96 -9.88
CA LYS A 604 -4.32 -27.17 -10.30
C LYS A 604 -5.19 -28.18 -11.05
N THR A 605 -6.51 -28.22 -10.84
CA THR A 605 -7.43 -29.05 -11.64
C THR A 605 -7.88 -28.44 -12.98
N LYS A 606 -7.53 -27.18 -13.27
CA LYS A 606 -7.88 -26.47 -14.51
C LYS A 606 -6.68 -26.01 -15.33
N ALA A 607 -5.49 -25.93 -14.73
CA ALA A 607 -4.23 -25.63 -15.41
C ALA A 607 -3.95 -26.61 -16.56
N LYS A 608 -3.35 -26.11 -17.65
CA LYS A 608 -2.92 -26.90 -18.81
C LYS A 608 -1.40 -27.07 -18.87
#